data_AF-A0A1H3Q9D7-F1
#
_entry.id   AF-A0A1H3Q9D7-F1
#
_cell.length_a   1.000
_cell.length_b   1.000
_cell.length_c   1.000
_cell.angle_alpha   90.00
_cell.angle_beta   90.00
_cell.angle_gamma   90.00
#
_symmetry.space_group_name_H-M   'P 1'
#
loop_
_entity.id
_entity.type
_entity.pdbx_description
1 polymer ?
#
loop_
_entity_poly.entity_id
_entity_poly.type
_entity_poly.pdbx_seq_one_letter_code
_entity_poly.pdbx_strand_id
1 'polypeptide(L)'
;MARKASGIDQLLTARELLRTAKTAEELRAAQAVLLPLEPGMSLEETAKAIRRSIRWTCSMRTRYCRVARCEEEAPRTKRALRNRAIATLEQEAQILNEVLVGAARGGVVVVPPLKEKIEERP
;
A
#
# COMPACT_ATOMS: atom_id res chain seq x y z
N MET A 1 2.09 -11.69 30.32
CA MET A 1 2.91 -10.49 30.57
C MET A 1 2.41 -9.34 29.70
N ALA A 2 1.91 -8.27 30.31
CA ALA A 2 1.47 -7.07 29.59
C ALA A 2 2.70 -6.36 29.01
N ARG A 3 2.97 -6.54 27.72
CA ARG A 3 3.96 -5.71 27.02
C ARG A 3 3.43 -4.28 27.03
N LYS A 4 4.26 -3.30 27.40
CA LYS A 4 3.93 -1.88 27.19
C LYS A 4 3.54 -1.71 25.72
N ALA A 5 2.42 -1.04 25.48
CA ALA A 5 1.96 -0.77 24.13
C ALA A 5 3.03 0.06 23.41
N SER A 6 3.66 -0.52 22.39
CA SER A 6 4.60 0.18 21.53
C SER A 6 3.86 1.14 20.60
N GLY A 7 4.51 2.22 20.17
CA GLY A 7 3.94 3.20 19.25
C GLY A 7 3.58 4.55 19.87
N ILE A 8 4.01 4.82 21.11
CA ILE A 8 3.89 6.15 21.75
C ILE A 8 4.52 7.24 20.86
N ASP A 9 5.67 6.94 20.25
CA ASP A 9 6.38 7.82 19.33
C ASP A 9 5.53 8.27 18.13
N GLN A 10 4.50 7.48 17.78
CA GLN A 10 3.65 7.68 16.61
C GLN A 10 2.30 8.31 16.94
N LEU A 11 2.08 8.73 18.19
CA LEU A 11 0.83 9.36 18.62
C LEU A 11 0.55 10.66 17.90
N LEU A 12 1.56 11.54 17.77
CA LEU A 12 1.42 12.82 17.09
C LEU A 12 1.04 12.62 15.62
N THR A 13 1.80 11.76 14.93
CA THR A 13 1.54 11.39 13.53
C THR A 13 0.16 10.77 13.33
N ALA A 14 -0.27 9.91 14.26
CA ALA A 14 -1.60 9.29 14.20
C ALA A 14 -2.72 10.32 14.42
N ARG A 15 -2.51 11.31 15.31
CA ARG A 15 -3.46 12.39 15.55
C ARG A 15 -3.58 13.32 14.36
N GLU A 16 -2.47 13.64 13.70
CA GLU A 16 -2.47 14.39 12.45
C GLU A 16 -3.22 13.62 11.36
N LEU A 17 -2.90 12.34 11.18
CA LEU A 17 -3.58 11.48 10.20
C LEU A 17 -5.09 11.42 10.47
N LEU A 18 -5.53 11.35 11.72
CA LEU A 18 -6.95 11.35 12.07
C LEU A 18 -7.67 12.62 11.60
N ARG A 19 -6.99 13.78 11.65
CA ARG A 19 -7.54 15.06 11.18
C ARG A 19 -7.53 15.20 9.67
N THR A 20 -6.51 14.66 9.01
CA THR A 20 -6.31 14.80 7.55
C THR A 20 -6.86 13.64 6.74
N ALA A 21 -7.31 12.56 7.38
CA ALA A 21 -7.76 11.34 6.73
C ALA A 21 -8.86 11.62 5.69
N LYS A 22 -8.63 11.15 4.46
CA LYS A 22 -9.60 11.26 3.36
C LYS A 22 -10.33 9.94 3.13
N THR A 23 -9.76 8.84 3.59
CA THR A 23 -10.33 7.50 3.41
C THR A 23 -10.70 6.85 4.74
N ALA A 24 -11.71 5.98 4.70
CA ALA A 24 -12.11 5.20 5.87
C ALA A 24 -11.03 4.20 6.31
N GLU A 25 -10.06 3.87 5.46
CA GLU A 25 -8.93 3.01 5.84
C GLU A 25 -7.87 3.81 6.60
N GLU A 26 -7.53 5.03 6.14
CA GLU A 26 -6.65 5.96 6.86
C GLU A 26 -7.21 6.28 8.25
N LEU A 27 -8.49 6.63 8.34
CA LEU A 27 -9.14 6.93 9.63
C LEU A 27 -9.01 5.74 10.60
N ARG A 28 -9.33 4.53 10.14
CA ARG A 28 -9.24 3.33 10.98
C ARG A 28 -7.78 3.00 11.35
N ALA A 29 -6.81 3.28 10.49
CA ALA A 29 -5.39 3.08 10.78
C ALA A 29 -4.91 4.00 11.90
N ALA A 30 -5.27 5.29 11.85
CA ALA A 30 -5.00 6.23 12.94
C ALA A 30 -5.69 5.79 14.25
N GLN A 31 -6.98 5.45 14.18
CA GLN A 31 -7.76 5.02 15.35
C GLN A 31 -7.21 3.74 16.00
N ALA A 32 -6.68 2.79 15.21
CA ALA A 32 -6.08 1.55 15.73
C ALA A 32 -4.83 1.80 16.60
N VAL A 33 -4.20 2.97 16.48
CA VAL A 33 -3.05 3.41 17.28
C VAL A 33 -3.49 4.32 18.42
N LEU A 34 -4.36 5.29 18.15
CA LEU A 34 -4.80 6.29 19.13
C LEU A 34 -5.68 5.70 20.24
N LEU A 35 -6.68 4.90 19.89
CA LEU A 35 -7.67 4.41 20.86
C LEU A 35 -7.06 3.52 21.96
N PRO A 36 -6.09 2.63 21.67
CA PRO A 36 -5.43 1.88 22.75
C PRO A 36 -4.50 2.73 23.63
N LEU A 37 -3.98 3.86 23.13
CA LEU A 37 -2.90 4.62 23.78
C LEU A 37 -3.40 5.85 24.54
N GLU A 38 -4.40 6.57 24.02
CA GLU A 38 -4.93 7.79 24.65
C GLU A 38 -6.01 7.46 25.71
N PRO A 39 -7.17 6.87 25.34
CA PRO A 39 -8.19 6.49 26.31
C PRO A 39 -7.91 5.12 26.97
N GLY A 40 -6.83 4.43 26.60
CA GLY A 40 -6.45 3.14 27.19
C GLY A 40 -7.37 1.97 26.85
N MET A 41 -8.10 2.05 25.73
CA MET A 41 -9.02 0.97 25.31
C MET A 41 -8.29 -0.35 25.10
N SER A 42 -8.97 -1.45 25.41
CA SER A 42 -8.48 -2.77 25.02
C SER A 42 -8.45 -2.91 23.49
N LEU A 43 -7.67 -3.87 22.98
CA LEU A 43 -7.65 -4.18 21.55
C LEU A 43 -9.00 -4.69 21.05
N GLU A 44 -9.78 -5.33 21.92
CA GLU A 44 -11.12 -5.85 21.63
C GLU A 44 -12.13 -4.72 21.47
N GLU A 45 -12.12 -3.76 22.41
CA GLU A 45 -12.93 -2.54 22.35
C GLU A 45 -12.58 -1.70 21.13
N THR A 46 -11.28 -1.52 20.88
CA THR A 46 -10.78 -0.79 19.70
C THR A 46 -11.27 -1.45 18.41
N ALA A 47 -11.14 -2.77 18.30
CA ALA A 47 -11.58 -3.53 17.13
C ALA A 47 -13.09 -3.37 16.89
N LYS A 48 -13.89 -3.41 17.97
CA LYS A 48 -15.34 -3.16 17.93
C LYS A 48 -15.66 -1.74 17.47
N ALA A 49 -14.95 -0.73 17.98
CA ALA A 49 -15.15 0.67 17.61
C ALA A 49 -14.86 0.94 16.12
N ILE A 50 -13.77 0.37 15.58
CA ILE A 50 -13.39 0.56 14.17
C ILE A 50 -14.08 -0.44 13.21
N ARG A 51 -14.91 -1.34 13.73
CA ARG A 51 -15.59 -2.44 13.02
C ARG A 51 -14.63 -3.33 12.22
N ARG A 52 -13.62 -3.85 12.92
CA ARG A 52 -12.64 -4.82 12.39
C ARG A 52 -12.46 -5.99 13.36
N SER A 53 -11.82 -7.05 12.88
CA SER A 53 -11.43 -8.14 13.77
C SER A 53 -10.26 -7.72 14.66
N ILE A 54 -10.12 -8.37 15.82
CA ILE A 54 -9.01 -8.12 16.76
C ILE A 54 -7.67 -8.33 16.05
N ARG A 55 -7.52 -9.45 15.33
CA ARG A 55 -6.31 -9.78 14.57
C ARG A 55 -5.97 -8.70 13.54
N TRP A 56 -6.97 -8.20 12.82
CA TRP A 56 -6.76 -7.14 11.84
C TRP A 56 -6.37 -5.82 12.49
N THR A 57 -6.98 -5.48 13.62
CA THR A 57 -6.65 -4.28 14.41
C THR A 57 -5.19 -4.32 14.89
N CYS A 58 -4.75 -5.46 15.44
CA CYS A 58 -3.35 -5.67 15.81
C CYS A 58 -2.39 -5.52 14.63
N SER A 59 -2.75 -6.11 13.48
CA SER A 59 -1.96 -6.02 12.25
C SER A 59 -1.87 -4.58 11.75
N MET A 60 -3.00 -3.86 11.69
CA MET A 60 -3.07 -2.44 11.31
C MET A 60 -2.18 -1.58 12.18
N ARG A 61 -2.26 -1.74 13.52
CA ARG A 61 -1.44 -0.98 14.47
C ARG A 61 0.05 -1.25 14.25
N THR A 62 0.42 -2.52 14.16
CA THR A 62 1.82 -2.93 13.99
C THR A 62 2.39 -2.38 12.68
N ARG A 63 1.64 -2.53 11.60
CA ARG A 63 2.04 -2.05 10.28
C ARG A 63 2.14 -0.52 10.22
N TYR A 64 1.18 0.19 10.82
CA TYR A 64 1.25 1.64 10.91
C TYR A 64 2.56 2.10 11.56
N CYS A 65 2.93 1.51 12.70
CA CYS A 65 4.18 1.84 13.38
C CYS A 65 5.42 1.51 12.53
N ARG A 66 5.44 0.40 11.78
CA ARG A 66 6.55 0.04 10.88
C ARG A 66 6.69 1.03 9.73
N VAL A 67 5.57 1.39 9.10
CA VAL A 67 5.56 2.38 8.00
C VAL A 67 6.03 3.73 8.51
N ALA A 68 5.56 4.17 9.68
CA ALA A 68 5.97 5.43 10.27
C ALA A 68 7.43 5.46 10.74
N ARG A 69 8.05 4.28 10.93
CA ARG A 69 9.49 4.12 11.21
C ARG A 69 10.33 3.88 9.95
N CYS A 70 9.72 3.92 8.77
CA CYS A 70 10.35 3.58 7.50
C CYS A 70 10.91 2.15 7.44
N GLU A 71 10.40 1.24 8.27
CA GLU A 71 10.77 -0.19 8.27
C GLU A 71 9.98 -0.98 7.20
N GLU A 72 8.85 -0.44 6.74
CA GLU A 72 7.98 -1.07 5.75
C GLU A 72 7.40 0.00 4.79
N GLU A 73 7.28 -0.31 3.51
CA GLU A 73 6.60 0.57 2.56
C GLU A 73 5.09 0.68 2.87
N ALA A 74 4.55 1.88 2.66
CA ALA A 74 3.11 2.11 2.76
C ALA A 74 2.34 1.22 1.75
N PRO A 75 1.11 0.77 2.09
CA PRO A 75 0.29 0.00 1.16
C PRO A 75 0.09 0.77 -0.15
N ARG A 76 0.43 0.11 -1.26
CA ARG A 76 0.11 0.60 -2.59
C ARG A 76 -1.39 0.53 -2.82
N THR A 77 -1.93 1.55 -3.47
CA THR A 77 -3.34 1.56 -3.89
C THR A 77 -3.56 0.49 -4.96
N LYS A 78 -4.78 -0.05 -5.06
CA LYS A 78 -5.10 -1.08 -6.06
C LYS A 78 -4.75 -0.67 -7.50
N ARG A 79 -4.86 0.62 -7.82
CA ARG A 79 -4.54 1.18 -9.14
C ARG A 79 -3.04 1.22 -9.43
N ALA A 80 -2.21 1.23 -8.39
CA ALA A 80 -0.75 1.21 -8.49
C ALA A 80 -0.16 -0.21 -8.41
N LEU A 81 -1.00 -1.24 -8.24
CA LEU A 81 -0.51 -2.61 -8.17
C LEU A 81 -0.10 -3.11 -9.56
N ARG A 82 1.13 -3.60 -9.65
CA ARG A 82 1.72 -4.24 -10.83
C ARG A 82 2.34 -5.58 -10.45
N ASN A 83 1.59 -6.38 -9.68
CA ASN A 83 2.11 -7.59 -9.01
C ASN A 83 2.63 -8.68 -9.95
N ARG A 84 2.28 -8.62 -11.25
CA ARG A 84 2.71 -9.56 -12.29
C ARG A 84 3.43 -8.86 -13.46
N ALA A 85 3.83 -7.61 -13.28
CA ALA A 85 4.64 -6.94 -14.29
C ALA A 85 6.02 -7.60 -14.35
N ILE A 86 6.50 -7.83 -15.57
CA ILE A 86 7.79 -8.48 -15.83
C ILE A 86 8.92 -7.44 -15.78
N ALA A 87 8.63 -6.20 -16.21
CA ALA A 87 9.57 -5.10 -16.29
C ALA A 87 8.98 -3.78 -15.72
N THR A 88 9.82 -2.75 -15.64
CA THR A 88 9.40 -1.38 -15.28
C THR A 88 8.62 -0.71 -16.41
N LEU A 89 7.86 0.35 -16.09
CA LEU A 89 7.11 1.12 -17.09
C LEU A 89 8.00 1.73 -18.18
N GLU A 90 9.21 2.15 -17.80
CA GLU A 90 10.18 2.75 -18.73
C GLU A 90 10.68 1.71 -19.74
N GLN A 91 11.03 0.52 -19.26
CA GLN A 91 11.44 -0.60 -20.12
C GLN A 91 10.31 -1.04 -21.06
N GLU A 92 9.08 -1.18 -20.56
CA GLU A 92 7.92 -1.53 -21.40
C GLU A 92 7.65 -0.46 -22.46
N ALA A 93 7.74 0.83 -22.11
CA ALA A 93 7.57 1.92 -23.07
C ALA A 93 8.65 1.90 -24.16
N GLN A 94 9.89 1.57 -23.81
CA GLN A 94 10.98 1.43 -24.78
C GLN A 94 10.73 0.28 -25.77
N ILE A 95 10.31 -0.88 -25.28
CA ILE A 95 9.95 -2.04 -26.12
C ILE A 95 8.79 -1.69 -27.06
N LEU A 96 7.77 -1.01 -26.55
CA LEU A 96 6.63 -0.57 -27.35
C LEU A 96 7.04 0.45 -28.41
N ASN A 97 7.91 1.41 -28.08
CA ASN A 97 8.41 2.39 -29.04
C ASN A 97 9.12 1.72 -30.22
N GLU A 98 9.98 0.72 -29.97
CA GLU A 98 10.69 -0.03 -31.03
C GLU A 98 9.72 -0.71 -32.01
N VAL A 99 8.63 -1.27 -31.50
CA VAL A 99 7.66 -2.04 -32.29
C VAL A 99 6.67 -1.12 -33.01
N LEU A 100 6.31 0.02 -32.40
CA LEU A 100 5.32 0.94 -32.93
C LEU A 100 5.86 1.85 -34.05
N VAL A 101 7.17 1.93 -34.28
CA VAL A 101 7.77 2.72 -35.38
C VAL A 101 7.15 2.33 -36.75
N GLY A 102 6.91 1.04 -36.98
CA GLY A 102 6.28 0.55 -38.22
C GLY A 102 4.80 0.87 -38.31
N ALA A 103 4.09 0.86 -37.17
CA ALA A 103 2.66 1.15 -37.12
C ALA A 103 2.34 2.63 -37.31
N ALA A 104 3.24 3.52 -36.84
CA ALA A 104 3.15 4.96 -37.08
C ALA A 104 3.14 5.32 -38.58
N ARG A 105 3.64 4.44 -39.45
CA ARG A 105 3.66 4.61 -40.92
C ARG A 105 2.46 3.95 -41.63
N GLY A 106 1.44 3.51 -40.87
CA GLY A 106 0.25 2.84 -41.40
C GLY A 106 0.36 1.30 -41.45
N GLY A 107 1.40 0.71 -40.84
CA GLY A 107 1.56 -0.74 -40.73
C GLY A 107 0.69 -1.38 -39.63
N VAL A 108 0.44 -2.68 -39.73
CA VAL A 108 -0.27 -3.47 -38.71
C VAL A 108 0.72 -4.03 -37.68
N VAL A 109 0.41 -3.91 -36.38
CA VAL A 109 1.18 -4.55 -35.30
C VAL A 109 0.68 -5.97 -35.07
N VAL A 110 1.57 -6.95 -35.13
CA VAL A 110 1.26 -8.36 -34.84
C VAL A 110 1.62 -8.65 -33.38
N VAL A 111 0.62 -9.07 -32.58
CA VAL A 111 0.74 -9.21 -31.11
C VAL A 111 1.61 -10.40 -30.65
N PRO A 112 1.53 -11.60 -31.26
CA PRO A 112 2.36 -12.74 -30.85
C PRO A 112 3.88 -12.47 -30.77
N PRO A 113 4.56 -11.90 -31.80
CA PRO A 113 5.99 -11.61 -31.73
C PRO A 113 6.35 -10.45 -30.79
N LEU A 114 5.38 -9.59 -30.43
CA LEU A 114 5.58 -8.57 -29.40
C LEU A 114 5.65 -9.20 -28.01
N LYS A 115 4.81 -10.20 -27.73
CA LYS A 115 4.78 -10.89 -26.45
C LYS A 115 6.11 -11.59 -26.16
N GLU A 116 6.66 -12.31 -27.16
CA GLU A 116 7.95 -12.98 -27.04
C GLU A 116 9.07 -11.99 -26.70
N LYS A 117 9.11 -10.83 -27.37
CA LYS A 117 10.10 -9.76 -27.09
C LYS A 117 9.97 -9.14 -25.69
N ILE A 118 8.77 -9.08 -25.14
CA ILE A 118 8.53 -8.59 -23.76
C ILE A 118 8.97 -9.64 -22.73
N GLU A 119 8.80 -10.92 -23.02
CA GLU A 119 9.20 -12.01 -22.14
C GLU A 119 10.71 -12.30 -22.16
N GLU A 120 11.40 -12.04 -23.28
CA GLU A 120 12.86 -12.22 -23.43
C GLU A 120 13.71 -11.14 -22.75
N ARG A 121 13.16 -9.95 -22.48
CA ARG A 121 13.88 -8.82 -21.89
C ARG A 121 13.29 -8.43 -20.53
N PRO A 122 13.83 -8.95 -19.40
CA PRO A 122 13.41 -8.54 -18.06
C PRO A 122 13.86 -7.11 -17.70
#